data_AF-A0A1F8MAG4-F1
#
_entry.id   AF-A0A1F8MAG4-F1
#
_cell.length_a   1.000
_cell.length_b   1.000
_cell.length_c   1.000
_cell.angle_alpha   90.00
_cell.angle_beta   90.00
_cell.angle_gamma   90.00
#
_symmetry.space_group_name_H-M   'P 1'
#
loop_
_entity.id
_entity.type
_entity.pdbx_description
1 polymer ?
#
loop_
_entity_poly.entity_id
_entity_poly.type
_entity_poly.pdbx_seq_one_letter_code
_entity_poly.pdbx_strand_id
1 'polypeptide(L)'
;MKIGAKTVLAVLCIFLIAIVIGSSCTEATPPQQEEELYYLVGNFTAQGTVMTDAQQEAQTTFSGMIAFQVVSAPQGNLTMSLGWVNLIADGVPTKMGDSGLIGLTLMADEYETEYDSQQGATRADFSTKLHYELIDQVAGYPQLQPEGEMDNFPSYTEKMAGNLTGAFPENLQAEDGNSAPFAGDIDLIVADSSPILGSLIRVRFHLELVFVFRVTFCQAIRIQPVFIGTGPDDPDRTGTAFDTLMTRADELWDRCGTERCLKFTVLEPIYLDKPAYKVLDNSTEATNLRAEVNVDNAVEIFVVGEMSESLACSWGGGASFSSGTEAAKIVSCDQQLSVPCPCPVDCRDFCPCGGCGVDPDTCGDLNLYHLAHELGHTLDLYHPPDASSTADSIMEPSGFCCDNPDVQSAKNCRNADNPLLYSTLCILAACSGSPDIMD
;
A
#
# COMPACT_ATOMS: atom_id res chain seq x y z
N MET A 1 96.41 -33.91 15.65
CA MET A 1 96.70 -32.75 14.79
C MET A 1 95.85 -31.58 15.29
N LYS A 2 96.48 -30.48 15.73
CA LYS A 2 95.85 -29.32 16.41
C LYS A 2 95.11 -28.42 15.41
N ILE A 3 93.87 -28.02 15.70
CA ILE A 3 93.21 -26.71 15.48
C ILE A 3 92.01 -26.71 16.46
N GLY A 4 91.64 -25.72 17.27
CA GLY A 4 91.97 -24.29 17.35
C GLY A 4 90.65 -23.55 17.63
N ALA A 5 90.52 -22.98 18.83
CA ALA A 5 89.35 -22.23 19.31
C ALA A 5 89.12 -20.92 18.55
N LYS A 6 87.85 -20.50 18.42
CA LYS A 6 87.38 -19.10 18.55
C LYS A 6 85.85 -19.00 18.35
N THR A 7 85.20 -18.29 19.30
CA THR A 7 83.90 -17.59 19.15
C THR A 7 82.69 -18.53 19.09
N VAL A 8 81.76 -18.56 20.06
CA VAL A 8 80.69 -17.56 20.20
C VAL A 8 80.30 -17.40 21.68
N LEU A 9 80.69 -16.25 22.21
CA LEU A 9 80.22 -15.61 23.42
C LEU A 9 78.94 -14.84 23.07
N ALA A 10 77.76 -15.48 23.07
CA ALA A 10 76.47 -14.80 22.84
C ALA A 10 75.21 -15.64 23.15
N VAL A 11 75.21 -16.50 24.19
CA VAL A 11 74.02 -17.33 24.51
C VAL A 11 73.52 -17.15 25.96
N LEU A 12 74.23 -16.42 26.81
CA LEU A 12 73.76 -16.05 28.15
C LEU A 12 73.48 -14.54 28.19
N CYS A 13 72.26 -14.12 27.82
CA CYS A 13 71.63 -12.85 28.29
C CYS A 13 70.21 -12.63 27.73
N ILE A 14 69.68 -13.47 26.83
CA ILE A 14 68.28 -13.42 26.38
C ILE A 14 67.51 -14.53 27.08
N PHE A 15 67.42 -14.47 28.41
CA PHE A 15 66.65 -15.44 29.21
C PHE A 15 65.78 -14.82 30.31
N LEU A 16 65.67 -13.49 30.38
CA LEU A 16 64.95 -12.82 31.48
C LEU A 16 64.18 -11.55 31.08
N ILE A 17 63.77 -11.43 29.81
CA ILE A 17 62.73 -10.47 29.38
C ILE A 17 61.83 -11.18 28.36
N ALA A 18 61.16 -12.23 28.81
CA ALA A 18 59.93 -12.73 28.18
C ALA A 18 58.88 -12.64 29.28
N ILE A 19 58.30 -11.44 29.40
CA ILE A 19 56.89 -11.25 29.08
C ILE A 19 56.01 -11.79 30.21
N VAL A 20 55.89 -10.96 31.25
CA VAL A 20 54.66 -10.82 32.03
C VAL A 20 53.66 -10.11 31.10
N ILE A 21 53.11 -10.82 30.11
CA ILE A 21 51.80 -10.46 29.55
C ILE A 21 50.83 -11.26 30.39
N GLY A 22 50.16 -10.54 31.30
CA GLY A 22 49.01 -11.07 31.99
C GLY A 22 48.01 -11.53 30.95
N SER A 23 47.73 -12.84 30.96
CA SER A 23 46.57 -13.43 30.31
C SER A 23 45.30 -12.84 30.93
N SER A 24 44.96 -11.64 30.47
CA SER A 24 43.61 -11.13 30.54
C SER A 24 42.89 -11.85 29.41
N CYS A 25 42.51 -13.11 29.66
CA CYS A 25 41.47 -13.75 28.88
C CYS A 25 40.19 -12.96 29.16
N THR A 26 40.01 -11.85 28.46
CA THR A 26 38.68 -11.30 28.21
C THR A 26 37.93 -12.43 27.54
N GLU A 27 37.03 -13.08 28.28
CA GLU A 27 36.02 -13.94 27.70
C GLU A 27 35.39 -13.13 26.58
N ALA A 28 35.67 -13.52 25.33
CA ALA A 28 35.01 -12.93 24.19
C ALA A 28 33.53 -13.18 24.41
N THR A 29 32.77 -12.12 24.69
CA THR A 29 31.32 -12.20 24.73
C THR A 29 30.91 -12.86 23.41
N PRO A 30 30.21 -14.00 23.45
CA PRO A 30 29.71 -14.61 22.23
C PRO A 30 28.97 -13.51 21.45
N PRO A 31 29.12 -13.42 20.12
CA PRO A 31 28.35 -12.47 19.34
C PRO A 31 26.88 -12.64 19.75
N GLN A 32 26.28 -11.55 20.24
CA GLN A 32 24.85 -11.56 20.55
C GLN A 32 24.17 -11.95 19.26
N GLN A 33 23.52 -13.11 19.25
CA GLN A 33 22.76 -13.57 18.11
C GLN A 33 21.63 -12.56 17.93
N GLU A 34 21.74 -11.75 16.88
CA GLU A 34 20.77 -10.71 16.57
C GLU A 34 19.41 -11.35 16.34
N GLU A 35 18.36 -10.69 16.82
CA GLU A 35 16.99 -11.11 16.55
C GLU A 35 16.76 -11.00 15.05
N GLU A 36 16.31 -12.09 14.43
CA GLU A 36 15.95 -12.10 13.02
C GLU A 36 14.45 -11.91 12.87
N LEU A 37 14.06 -10.95 12.03
CA LEU A 37 12.69 -10.66 11.67
C LEU A 37 12.30 -11.46 10.43
N TYR A 38 11.19 -12.18 10.53
CA TYR A 38 10.55 -12.88 9.44
C TYR A 38 9.10 -12.43 9.30
N TYR A 39 8.55 -12.61 8.10
CA TYR A 39 7.15 -12.44 7.79
C TYR A 39 6.55 -13.79 7.43
N LEU A 40 5.46 -14.14 8.10
CA LEU A 40 4.65 -15.30 7.78
C LEU A 40 3.49 -14.82 6.92
N VAL A 41 3.58 -14.98 5.60
CA VAL A 41 2.63 -14.36 4.66
C VAL A 41 1.78 -15.41 3.95
N GLY A 42 0.49 -15.16 3.82
CA GLY A 42 -0.44 -16.04 3.14
C GLY A 42 -1.54 -15.29 2.40
N ASN A 43 -1.66 -15.55 1.10
CA ASN A 43 -2.83 -15.15 0.32
C ASN A 43 -3.92 -16.23 0.45
N PHE A 44 -5.18 -15.83 0.42
CA PHE A 44 -6.28 -16.77 0.60
C PHE A 44 -7.50 -16.44 -0.27
N THR A 45 -8.34 -17.45 -0.41
CA THR A 45 -9.74 -17.32 -0.84
C THR A 45 -10.56 -18.24 0.06
N ALA A 46 -11.58 -17.71 0.70
CA ALA A 46 -12.35 -18.40 1.72
C ALA A 46 -13.85 -18.12 1.54
N GLN A 47 -14.69 -19.10 1.85
CA GLN A 47 -16.12 -18.88 1.96
C GLN A 47 -16.44 -18.34 3.36
N GLY A 48 -17.39 -17.43 3.44
CA GLY A 48 -17.82 -16.85 4.70
C GLY A 48 -19.22 -16.28 4.67
N THR A 49 -19.59 -15.68 5.79
CA THR A 49 -20.90 -15.07 6.00
C THR A 49 -20.79 -13.62 6.44
N VAL A 50 -21.68 -12.80 5.94
CA VAL A 50 -21.91 -11.43 6.41
C VAL A 50 -23.32 -11.34 6.97
N MET A 51 -23.43 -10.96 8.24
CA MET A 51 -24.72 -10.59 8.84
C MET A 51 -25.00 -9.14 8.53
N THR A 52 -26.15 -8.85 7.92
CA THR A 52 -26.53 -7.49 7.54
C THR A 52 -27.60 -6.91 8.47
N ASP A 53 -27.89 -5.62 8.32
CA ASP A 53 -28.97 -4.92 8.99
C ASP A 53 -30.37 -5.48 8.68
N ALA A 54 -30.51 -6.25 7.60
CA ALA A 54 -31.67 -7.08 7.30
C ALA A 54 -31.87 -8.24 8.28
N GLN A 55 -30.91 -8.47 9.19
CA GLN A 55 -30.80 -9.65 10.05
C GLN A 55 -30.76 -10.95 9.25
N GLN A 56 -30.16 -10.88 8.07
CA GLN A 56 -29.92 -12.02 7.20
C GLN A 56 -28.43 -12.30 7.16
N GLU A 57 -28.06 -13.57 7.25
CA GLU A 57 -26.71 -14.02 6.93
C GLU A 57 -26.65 -14.29 5.43
N ALA A 58 -25.81 -13.52 4.73
CA ALA A 58 -25.50 -13.72 3.33
C ALA A 58 -24.16 -14.45 3.20
N GLN A 59 -24.09 -15.41 2.27
CA GLN A 59 -22.83 -16.07 1.93
C GLN A 59 -22.07 -15.18 0.94
N THR A 60 -20.75 -15.10 1.10
CA THR A 60 -19.86 -14.41 0.16
C THR A 60 -18.48 -15.07 0.13
N THR A 61 -17.68 -14.74 -0.87
CA THR A 61 -16.30 -15.19 -1.00
C THR A 61 -15.36 -14.07 -0.55
N PHE A 62 -14.55 -14.36 0.46
CA PHE A 62 -13.46 -13.49 0.89
C PHE A 62 -12.19 -13.84 0.15
N SER A 63 -11.42 -12.84 -0.25
CA SER A 63 -10.07 -13.03 -0.76
C SER A 63 -9.14 -11.93 -0.25
N GLY A 64 -7.85 -12.21 -0.20
CA GLY A 64 -6.89 -11.22 0.29
C GLY A 64 -5.62 -11.85 0.82
N MET A 65 -5.02 -11.16 1.78
CA MET A 65 -3.76 -11.48 2.41
C MET A 65 -3.87 -11.34 3.93
N ILE A 66 -3.23 -12.28 4.62
CA ILE A 66 -2.94 -12.19 6.04
C ILE A 66 -1.43 -12.38 6.23
N ALA A 67 -0.83 -11.58 7.11
CA ALA A 67 0.57 -11.72 7.44
C ALA A 67 0.87 -11.45 8.92
N PHE A 68 1.75 -12.28 9.46
CA PHE A 68 2.32 -12.10 10.79
C PHE A 68 3.77 -11.65 10.68
N GLN A 69 4.20 -10.74 11.54
CA GLN A 69 5.61 -10.57 11.84
C GLN A 69 6.02 -11.61 12.87
N VAL A 70 7.19 -12.21 12.68
CA VAL A 70 7.73 -13.27 13.53
C VAL A 70 9.16 -12.92 13.88
N VAL A 71 9.41 -12.68 15.17
CA VAL A 71 10.76 -12.44 15.70
C VAL A 71 11.26 -13.74 16.33
N SER A 72 12.40 -14.23 15.85
CA SER A 72 13.03 -15.45 16.36
C SER A 72 14.09 -15.12 17.41
N ALA A 73 13.87 -15.53 18.66
CA ALA A 73 14.82 -15.33 19.73
C ALA A 73 15.92 -16.42 19.73
N PRO A 74 17.12 -16.17 20.30
CA PRO A 74 18.27 -17.09 20.30
C PRO A 74 18.05 -18.49 20.93
N GLN A 75 16.89 -18.72 21.57
CA GLN A 75 16.50 -19.99 22.20
C GLN A 75 15.43 -20.74 21.40
N GLY A 76 15.07 -20.25 20.20
CA GLY A 76 14.00 -20.81 19.36
C GLY A 76 12.59 -20.40 19.78
N ASN A 77 12.46 -19.47 20.74
CA ASN A 77 11.16 -18.88 21.07
C ASN A 77 10.77 -17.91 19.96
N LEU A 78 9.51 -17.98 19.54
CA LEU A 78 8.94 -17.09 18.53
C LEU A 78 8.00 -16.10 19.21
N THR A 79 8.15 -14.83 18.88
CA THR A 79 7.14 -13.80 19.16
C THR A 79 6.43 -13.50 17.85
N MET A 80 5.10 -13.40 17.88
CA MET A 80 4.29 -13.12 16.70
C MET A 80 3.46 -11.85 16.91
N SER A 81 3.35 -11.03 15.88
CA SER A 81 2.36 -9.95 15.79
C SER A 81 1.62 -10.05 14.46
N LEU A 82 0.32 -9.75 14.46
CA LEU A 82 -0.50 -9.67 13.26
C LEU A 82 -0.27 -8.29 12.65
N GLY A 83 0.44 -8.25 11.51
CA GLY A 83 0.83 -6.99 10.86
C GLY A 83 -0.05 -6.62 9.67
N TRP A 84 -0.69 -7.60 9.01
CA TRP A 84 -1.56 -7.33 7.87
C TRP A 84 -2.77 -8.25 7.84
N VAL A 85 -3.93 -7.65 7.59
CA VAL A 85 -5.17 -8.33 7.21
C VAL A 85 -5.83 -7.42 6.18
N ASN A 86 -5.58 -7.71 4.90
CA ASN A 86 -6.13 -6.97 3.78
C ASN A 86 -7.06 -7.93 3.06
N LEU A 87 -8.34 -7.62 3.05
CA LEU A 87 -9.35 -8.54 2.54
C LEU A 87 -10.41 -7.77 1.77
N ILE A 88 -10.93 -8.44 0.75
CA ILE A 88 -12.08 -8.01 -0.01
C ILE A 88 -13.10 -9.14 -0.08
N ALA A 89 -14.37 -8.81 -0.28
CA ALA A 89 -15.43 -9.77 -0.56
C ALA A 89 -16.49 -9.21 -1.48
N ASP A 90 -17.14 -10.11 -2.23
CA ASP A 90 -18.29 -9.76 -3.06
C ASP A 90 -19.39 -9.13 -2.21
N GLY A 91 -20.11 -8.18 -2.81
CA GLY A 91 -21.19 -7.48 -2.16
C GLY A 91 -22.34 -8.37 -1.72
N VAL A 92 -23.03 -7.93 -0.67
CA VAL A 92 -24.17 -8.63 -0.08
C VAL A 92 -25.41 -7.73 -0.04
N PRO A 93 -26.63 -8.28 -0.17
CA PRO A 93 -27.85 -7.51 -0.02
C PRO A 93 -28.04 -6.97 1.40
N THR A 94 -28.34 -5.68 1.51
CA THR A 94 -28.68 -4.97 2.76
C THR A 94 -30.10 -4.38 2.67
N LYS A 95 -30.63 -3.77 3.74
CA LYS A 95 -31.90 -3.04 3.65
C LYS A 95 -31.82 -1.77 2.78
N MET A 96 -30.63 -1.19 2.63
CA MET A 96 -30.42 0.06 1.92
C MET A 96 -30.01 -0.14 0.45
N GLY A 97 -29.70 -1.37 0.04
CA GLY A 97 -29.24 -1.70 -1.30
C GLY A 97 -28.23 -2.85 -1.28
N ASP A 98 -27.62 -3.13 -2.42
CA ASP A 98 -26.41 -3.95 -2.46
C ASP A 98 -25.27 -3.21 -1.75
N SER A 99 -24.43 -3.91 -0.99
CA SER A 99 -23.30 -3.26 -0.31
C SER A 99 -22.22 -2.77 -1.28
N GLY A 100 -22.17 -3.32 -2.50
CA GLY A 100 -20.98 -3.28 -3.36
C GLY A 100 -19.83 -4.08 -2.76
N LEU A 101 -18.64 -3.98 -3.37
CA LEU A 101 -17.44 -4.65 -2.86
C LEU A 101 -17.21 -4.26 -1.40
N ILE A 102 -16.82 -5.22 -0.56
CA ILE A 102 -16.55 -5.03 0.85
C ILE A 102 -15.04 -5.10 1.04
N GLY A 103 -14.44 -4.13 1.73
CA GLY A 103 -13.02 -4.14 2.05
C GLY A 103 -12.76 -3.96 3.55
N LEU A 104 -11.75 -4.67 4.05
CA LEU A 104 -11.26 -4.50 5.42
C LEU A 104 -9.73 -4.44 5.45
N THR A 105 -9.22 -3.49 6.24
CA THR A 105 -7.79 -3.39 6.61
C THR A 105 -7.60 -3.20 8.11
N LEU A 106 -6.41 -3.46 8.65
CA LEU A 106 -6.12 -3.22 10.06
C LEU A 106 -6.12 -1.72 10.39
N MET A 107 -6.53 -1.35 11.60
CA MET A 107 -6.49 0.06 12.05
C MET A 107 -5.15 0.47 12.70
N ALA A 108 -4.29 -0.49 12.98
CA ALA A 108 -2.97 -0.28 13.58
C ALA A 108 -1.97 -1.16 12.85
N ASP A 109 -0.72 -0.72 12.84
CA ASP A 109 0.37 -1.41 12.13
C ASP A 109 0.56 -2.85 12.61
N GLU A 110 0.33 -3.10 13.90
CA GLU A 110 0.53 -4.41 14.51
C GLU A 110 -0.42 -4.67 15.68
N TYR A 111 -0.84 -5.93 15.82
CA TYR A 111 -1.55 -6.46 16.98
C TYR A 111 -0.80 -7.62 17.61
N GLU A 112 -0.69 -7.63 18.93
CA GLU A 112 -0.08 -8.75 19.67
C GLU A 112 -0.82 -10.06 19.37
N THR A 113 -0.05 -11.12 19.09
CA THR A 113 -0.58 -12.45 18.80
C THR A 113 -0.07 -13.45 19.83
N GLU A 114 -0.99 -14.10 20.52
CA GLU A 114 -0.68 -15.23 21.38
C GLU A 114 -0.34 -16.44 20.50
N TYR A 115 0.77 -17.12 20.79
CA TYR A 115 1.17 -18.36 20.11
C TYR A 115 1.66 -19.41 21.12
N ASP A 116 0.96 -20.54 21.20
CA ASP A 116 1.37 -21.70 21.99
C ASP A 116 2.16 -22.67 21.09
N SER A 117 3.49 -22.68 21.24
CA SER A 117 4.37 -23.53 20.43
C SER A 117 4.18 -25.03 20.65
N GLN A 118 3.58 -25.45 21.78
CA GLN A 118 3.32 -26.86 22.06
C GLN A 118 2.07 -27.37 21.34
N GLN A 119 1.06 -26.51 21.21
CA GLN A 119 -0.22 -26.86 20.58
C GLN A 119 -0.33 -26.33 19.15
N GLY A 120 0.58 -25.47 18.74
CA GLY A 120 0.49 -24.70 17.50
C GLY A 120 -0.65 -23.66 17.51
N ALA A 121 -1.36 -23.49 18.63
CA ALA A 121 -2.52 -22.64 18.73
C ALA A 121 -2.14 -21.16 18.68
N THR A 122 -2.92 -20.36 17.96
CA THR A 122 -2.71 -18.92 17.85
C THR A 122 -4.01 -18.15 18.04
N ARG A 123 -3.90 -16.96 18.63
CA ARG A 123 -5.00 -16.05 18.84
C ARG A 123 -4.56 -14.59 18.73
N ALA A 124 -5.37 -13.77 18.08
CA ALA A 124 -5.20 -12.32 18.07
C ALA A 124 -6.56 -11.64 18.22
N ASP A 125 -6.63 -10.61 19.06
CA ASP A 125 -7.75 -9.67 19.12
C ASP A 125 -7.31 -8.37 18.44
N PHE A 126 -8.07 -7.88 17.46
CA PHE A 126 -7.66 -6.77 16.60
C PHE A 126 -8.81 -5.83 16.23
N SER A 127 -8.52 -4.76 15.50
CA SER A 127 -9.53 -3.87 14.94
C SER A 127 -9.26 -3.62 13.47
N THR A 128 -10.33 -3.50 12.69
CA THR A 128 -10.27 -3.22 11.26
C THR A 128 -11.09 -1.99 10.90
N LYS A 129 -10.60 -1.30 9.86
CA LYS A 129 -11.33 -0.33 9.07
C LYS A 129 -12.18 -1.12 8.08
N LEU A 130 -13.50 -0.97 8.15
CA LEU A 130 -14.48 -1.55 7.23
C LEU A 130 -14.93 -0.47 6.24
N HIS A 131 -14.88 -0.79 4.97
CA HIS A 131 -15.55 -0.04 3.92
C HIS A 131 -16.40 -0.97 3.05
N TYR A 132 -17.44 -0.40 2.44
CA TYR A 132 -18.24 -1.01 1.39
C TYR A 132 -18.88 0.11 0.57
N GLU A 133 -18.92 -0.02 -0.75
CA GLU A 133 -19.30 1.04 -1.70
C GLU A 133 -20.62 1.75 -1.38
N LEU A 134 -21.59 1.05 -0.78
CA LEU A 134 -22.86 1.63 -0.37
C LEU A 134 -22.69 2.82 0.61
N ILE A 135 -21.62 2.83 1.40
CA ILE A 135 -21.27 3.98 2.26
C ILE A 135 -21.12 5.23 1.40
N ASP A 136 -20.30 5.19 0.35
CA ASP A 136 -20.07 6.33 -0.52
C ASP A 136 -21.35 6.76 -1.25
N GLN A 137 -22.16 5.80 -1.67
CA GLN A 137 -23.42 6.07 -2.36
C GLN A 137 -24.45 6.80 -1.49
N VAL A 138 -24.48 6.48 -0.19
CA VAL A 138 -25.49 7.02 0.74
C VAL A 138 -24.98 8.23 1.52
N ALA A 139 -23.75 8.16 2.04
CA ALA A 139 -23.15 9.19 2.87
C ALA A 139 -22.37 10.24 2.05
N GLY A 140 -21.96 9.90 0.82
CA GLY A 140 -21.03 10.71 0.05
C GLY A 140 -19.63 10.69 0.65
N TYR A 141 -18.84 11.71 0.31
CA TYR A 141 -17.46 11.86 0.79
C TYR A 141 -17.39 12.95 1.88
N PRO A 142 -16.55 12.80 2.93
CA PRO A 142 -16.31 13.84 3.90
C PRO A 142 -15.67 15.06 3.22
N GLN A 143 -16.12 16.25 3.62
CA GLN A 143 -15.49 17.50 3.19
C GLN A 143 -14.24 17.74 4.04
N LEU A 144 -13.06 17.55 3.44
CA LEU A 144 -11.81 18.06 4.01
C LEU A 144 -11.80 19.59 3.80
N GLN A 145 -11.38 20.37 4.81
CA GLN A 145 -11.36 21.83 4.66
C GLN A 145 -10.31 22.21 3.61
N PRO A 146 -10.69 22.88 2.51
CA PRO A 146 -9.81 23.07 1.37
C PRO A 146 -8.91 24.29 1.59
N GLU A 147 -7.63 24.06 1.81
CA GLU A 147 -6.60 24.97 1.32
C GLU A 147 -5.85 24.22 0.21
N GLY A 148 -6.16 24.53 -1.06
CA GLY A 148 -5.49 23.90 -2.22
C GLY A 148 -6.40 23.04 -3.11
N GLU A 149 -5.83 21.97 -3.64
CA GLU A 149 -6.46 21.03 -4.57
C GLU A 149 -7.61 20.23 -3.91
N MET A 150 -8.60 19.85 -4.71
CA MET A 150 -9.77 19.06 -4.34
C MET A 150 -9.81 17.75 -5.15
N ASP A 151 -8.65 17.13 -5.29
CA ASP A 151 -8.39 15.87 -5.99
C ASP A 151 -8.68 14.63 -5.14
N ASN A 152 -8.64 14.74 -3.81
CA ASN A 152 -8.87 13.62 -2.91
C ASN A 152 -10.29 13.59 -2.31
N PHE A 153 -11.03 12.54 -2.61
CA PHE A 153 -12.37 12.26 -2.09
C PHE A 153 -12.35 10.97 -1.24
N PRO A 154 -11.94 11.04 0.04
CA PRO A 154 -11.85 9.86 0.89
C PRO A 154 -13.23 9.31 1.25
N SER A 155 -13.31 8.02 1.56
CA SER A 155 -14.56 7.41 2.03
C SER A 155 -14.75 7.57 3.54
N TYR A 156 -16.00 7.56 3.97
CA TYR A 156 -16.30 7.23 5.36
C TYR A 156 -16.02 5.74 5.59
N THR A 157 -15.53 5.37 6.77
CA THR A 157 -15.29 3.97 7.13
C THR A 157 -15.89 3.63 8.48
N GLU A 158 -16.27 2.38 8.66
CA GLU A 158 -16.75 1.84 9.93
C GLU A 158 -15.64 1.07 10.64
N LYS A 159 -15.78 0.85 11.95
CA LYS A 159 -14.82 0.08 12.73
C LYS A 159 -15.40 -1.28 13.09
N MET A 160 -14.64 -2.34 12.86
CA MET A 160 -14.97 -3.67 13.39
C MET A 160 -13.92 -4.13 14.40
N ALA A 161 -14.38 -4.77 15.48
CA ALA A 161 -13.55 -5.53 16.40
C ALA A 161 -13.43 -6.97 15.88
N GLY A 162 -12.21 -7.47 15.74
CA GLY A 162 -11.90 -8.77 15.21
C GLY A 162 -11.30 -9.71 16.25
N ASN A 163 -11.61 -10.99 16.10
CA ASN A 163 -10.94 -12.09 16.78
C ASN A 163 -10.48 -13.11 15.73
N LEU A 164 -9.20 -13.45 15.77
CA LEU A 164 -8.60 -14.53 15.00
C LEU A 164 -8.25 -15.65 15.97
N THR A 165 -8.68 -16.88 15.65
CA THR A 165 -8.26 -18.08 16.37
C THR A 165 -7.89 -19.16 15.36
N GLY A 166 -6.75 -19.82 15.54
CA GLY A 166 -6.37 -20.89 14.63
C GLY A 166 -5.21 -21.70 15.15
N ALA A 167 -4.63 -22.50 14.26
CA ALA A 167 -3.45 -23.30 14.57
C ALA A 167 -2.52 -23.45 13.37
N PHE A 168 -1.22 -23.36 13.66
CA PHE A 168 -0.13 -23.82 12.82
C PHE A 168 0.29 -25.25 13.23
N PRO A 169 1.13 -25.95 12.44
CA PRO A 169 1.84 -27.12 12.92
C PRO A 169 2.60 -26.82 14.21
N GLU A 170 2.68 -27.82 15.09
CA GLU A 170 3.56 -27.78 16.26
C GLU A 170 5.00 -27.47 15.80
N ASN A 171 5.67 -26.56 16.51
CA ASN A 171 7.06 -26.17 16.25
C ASN A 171 7.30 -25.46 14.91
N LEU A 172 6.61 -24.35 14.64
CA LEU A 172 7.01 -23.40 13.59
C LEU A 172 8.53 -23.15 13.58
N GLN A 173 9.15 -23.20 12.41
CA GLN A 173 10.57 -22.95 12.22
C GLN A 173 10.74 -21.75 11.30
N ALA A 174 11.18 -20.63 11.88
CA ALA A 174 11.46 -19.42 11.13
C ALA A 174 12.72 -19.60 10.29
N GLU A 175 12.51 -19.87 9.01
CA GLU A 175 13.57 -19.98 8.00
C GLU A 175 12.98 -19.55 6.66
N ASP A 176 13.70 -18.68 5.95
CA ASP A 176 13.24 -18.11 4.67
C ASP A 176 12.91 -19.22 3.66
N GLY A 177 11.75 -19.12 3.02
CA GLY A 177 11.30 -20.13 2.07
C GLY A 177 10.43 -21.23 2.69
N ASN A 178 10.54 -21.49 4.00
CA ASN A 178 9.73 -22.52 4.65
C ASN A 178 8.25 -22.17 4.65
N SER A 179 7.41 -23.21 4.60
CA SER A 179 5.95 -23.04 4.58
C SER A 179 5.28 -23.78 5.72
N ALA A 180 4.17 -23.23 6.19
CA ALA A 180 3.37 -23.80 7.26
C ALA A 180 1.89 -23.74 6.89
N PRO A 181 1.16 -24.87 6.86
CA PRO A 181 -0.30 -24.84 6.75
C PRO A 181 -0.88 -24.14 7.97
N PHE A 182 -2.06 -23.56 7.80
CA PHE A 182 -2.81 -22.90 8.85
C PHE A 182 -4.30 -23.17 8.66
N ALA A 183 -4.98 -23.45 9.75
CA ALA A 183 -6.43 -23.51 9.82
C ALA A 183 -6.91 -22.60 10.94
N GLY A 184 -7.89 -21.73 10.67
CA GLY A 184 -8.39 -20.81 11.67
C GLY A 184 -9.68 -20.11 11.27
N ASP A 185 -10.26 -19.39 12.21
CA ASP A 185 -11.50 -18.66 12.06
C ASP A 185 -11.25 -17.17 12.34
N ILE A 186 -11.85 -16.32 11.53
CA ILE A 186 -11.95 -14.88 11.77
C ILE A 186 -13.40 -14.53 12.04
N ASP A 187 -13.62 -13.77 13.12
CA ASP A 187 -14.92 -13.26 13.54
C ASP A 187 -14.80 -11.76 13.82
N LEU A 188 -15.48 -10.95 13.02
CA LEU A 188 -15.45 -9.49 13.08
C LEU A 188 -16.84 -8.98 13.39
N ILE A 189 -16.98 -8.07 14.35
CA ILE A 189 -18.25 -7.45 14.73
C ILE A 189 -18.09 -5.94 14.69
N VAL A 190 -19.06 -5.21 14.13
CA VAL A 190 -19.07 -3.75 14.19
C VAL A 190 -18.97 -3.29 15.64
N ALA A 191 -18.00 -2.41 15.91
CA ALA A 191 -17.80 -1.87 17.24
C ALA A 191 -18.98 -0.95 17.62
N ASP A 192 -19.41 -0.99 18.89
CA ASP A 192 -20.61 -0.29 19.42
C ASP A 192 -20.62 1.25 19.27
N SER A 193 -19.60 1.85 18.64
CA SER A 193 -19.59 3.26 18.27
C SER A 193 -20.46 3.49 17.03
N SER A 194 -21.44 4.40 17.14
CA SER A 194 -22.37 4.84 16.07
C SER A 194 -21.85 4.61 14.65
N PRO A 195 -22.24 3.51 13.98
CA PRO A 195 -21.77 3.22 12.63
C PRO A 195 -22.31 4.27 11.65
N ILE A 196 -21.61 4.46 10.53
CA ILE A 196 -21.99 5.44 9.51
C ILE A 196 -23.33 5.04 8.89
N LEU A 197 -23.43 3.80 8.42
CA LEU A 197 -24.69 3.18 7.97
C LEU A 197 -25.09 2.00 8.85
N GLY A 198 -24.12 1.20 9.33
CA GLY A 198 -24.34 -0.02 10.10
C GLY A 198 -25.02 -1.14 9.30
N SER A 199 -24.83 -1.14 7.97
CA SER A 199 -25.49 -2.08 7.07
C SER A 199 -24.89 -3.49 7.16
N LEU A 200 -23.60 -3.59 7.47
CA LEU A 200 -22.91 -4.84 7.75
C LEU A 200 -22.63 -4.90 9.26
N ILE A 201 -23.09 -5.96 9.93
CA ILE A 201 -23.02 -6.08 11.40
C ILE A 201 -21.88 -6.99 11.83
N ARG A 202 -21.69 -8.10 11.12
CA ARG A 202 -20.73 -9.15 11.48
C ARG A 202 -20.20 -9.86 10.25
N VAL A 203 -18.92 -10.16 10.24
CA VAL A 203 -18.25 -10.93 9.19
C VAL A 203 -17.61 -12.16 9.84
N ARG A 204 -17.78 -13.33 9.23
CA ARG A 204 -17.18 -14.59 9.68
C ARG A 204 -16.70 -15.42 8.51
N PHE A 205 -15.50 -15.98 8.62
CA PHE A 205 -15.02 -16.95 7.64
C PHE A 205 -13.96 -17.86 8.24
N HIS A 206 -13.83 -19.03 7.61
CA HIS A 206 -12.82 -20.02 7.95
C HIS A 206 -11.68 -19.96 6.93
N LEU A 207 -10.46 -19.96 7.44
CA LEU A 207 -9.21 -19.88 6.69
C LEU A 207 -8.56 -21.26 6.66
N GLU A 208 -8.31 -21.78 5.46
CA GLU A 208 -7.37 -22.87 5.21
C GLU A 208 -6.34 -22.38 4.19
N LEU A 209 -5.11 -22.11 4.63
CA LEU A 209 -4.06 -21.61 3.73
C LEU A 209 -2.66 -22.09 4.12
N VAL A 210 -1.72 -21.92 3.21
CA VAL A 210 -0.30 -22.20 3.45
C VAL A 210 0.42 -20.88 3.53
N PHE A 211 0.92 -20.59 4.72
CA PHE A 211 1.81 -19.46 4.91
C PHE A 211 3.22 -19.79 4.46
N VAL A 212 3.98 -18.77 4.07
CA VAL A 212 5.40 -18.90 3.77
C VAL A 212 6.22 -17.87 4.55
N PHE A 213 7.27 -18.35 5.21
CA PHE A 213 8.28 -17.52 5.88
C PHE A 213 9.09 -16.76 4.85
N ARG A 214 9.23 -15.45 5.09
CA ARG A 214 9.93 -14.52 4.22
C ARG A 214 10.74 -13.53 5.04
N VAL A 215 11.99 -13.28 4.68
CA VAL A 215 12.73 -12.12 5.23
C VAL A 215 12.20 -10.83 4.59
N THR A 216 11.80 -10.91 3.32
CA THR A 216 11.15 -9.81 2.58
C THR A 216 10.08 -10.36 1.65
N PHE A 217 9.03 -9.57 1.41
CA PHE A 217 8.01 -9.87 0.42
C PHE A 217 7.55 -8.58 -0.25
N CYS A 218 6.94 -8.71 -1.42
CA CYS A 218 6.34 -7.59 -2.11
C CYS A 218 4.83 -7.60 -1.91
N GLN A 219 4.27 -6.42 -1.76
CA GLN A 219 2.85 -6.19 -1.86
C GLN A 219 2.58 -5.55 -3.21
N ALA A 220 1.59 -6.09 -3.91
CA ALA A 220 1.16 -5.58 -5.18
C ALA A 220 -0.30 -5.17 -5.12
N ILE A 221 -0.67 -4.18 -5.92
CA ILE A 221 -2.05 -3.82 -6.20
C ILE A 221 -2.28 -3.87 -7.71
N ARG A 222 -3.46 -4.33 -8.12
CA ARG A 222 -3.83 -4.38 -9.53
C ARG A 222 -4.36 -3.03 -9.97
N ILE A 223 -3.93 -2.60 -11.14
CA ILE A 223 -4.37 -1.37 -11.78
C ILE A 223 -5.15 -1.75 -13.03
N GLN A 224 -6.39 -1.30 -13.14
CA GLN A 224 -7.23 -1.49 -14.31
C GLN A 224 -7.34 -0.18 -15.08
N PRO A 225 -6.60 0.01 -16.19
CA PRO A 225 -6.77 1.18 -17.04
C PRO A 225 -8.13 1.12 -17.74
N VAL A 226 -8.83 2.26 -17.79
CA VAL A 226 -10.10 2.42 -18.50
C VAL A 226 -9.97 3.62 -19.45
N PHE A 227 -10.06 3.36 -20.75
CA PHE A 227 -9.88 4.35 -21.80
C PHE A 227 -11.19 4.57 -22.58
N ILE A 228 -11.35 5.76 -23.15
CA ILE A 228 -12.48 6.12 -24.00
C ILE A 228 -12.08 5.90 -25.46
N GLY A 229 -12.78 5.00 -26.14
CA GLY A 229 -12.48 4.61 -27.52
C GLY A 229 -13.10 3.26 -27.86
N THR A 230 -12.96 2.85 -29.13
CA THR A 230 -13.52 1.60 -29.65
C THR A 230 -12.59 0.39 -29.47
N GLY A 231 -11.34 0.61 -29.08
CA GLY A 231 -10.34 -0.45 -28.85
C GLY A 231 -8.89 0.06 -28.93
N PRO A 232 -7.90 -0.84 -28.84
CA PRO A 232 -6.48 -0.49 -28.85
C PRO A 232 -5.99 0.10 -30.18
N ASP A 233 -6.65 -0.25 -31.29
CA ASP A 233 -6.34 0.23 -32.64
C ASP A 233 -7.06 1.55 -33.01
N ASP A 234 -7.91 2.07 -32.12
CA ASP A 234 -8.60 3.34 -32.34
C ASP A 234 -7.60 4.50 -32.24
N PRO A 235 -7.34 5.25 -33.32
CA PRO A 235 -6.34 6.32 -33.30
C PRO A 235 -6.77 7.52 -32.43
N ASP A 236 -8.06 7.63 -32.11
CA ASP A 236 -8.61 8.71 -31.31
C ASP A 236 -8.88 8.27 -29.87
N ARG A 237 -8.44 7.08 -29.44
CA ARG A 237 -8.61 6.62 -28.05
C ARG A 237 -7.86 7.51 -27.06
N THR A 238 -8.39 7.62 -25.85
CA THR A 238 -7.64 8.22 -24.73
C THR A 238 -6.67 7.21 -24.11
N GLY A 239 -5.93 7.62 -23.08
CA GLY A 239 -4.93 6.78 -22.43
C GLY A 239 -3.56 6.84 -23.12
N THR A 240 -3.32 7.89 -23.91
CA THR A 240 -2.03 8.10 -24.58
C THR A 240 -0.91 8.51 -23.61
N ALA A 241 -1.26 9.16 -22.50
CA ALA A 241 -0.31 9.52 -21.45
C ALA A 241 -0.03 8.39 -20.44
N PHE A 242 -0.93 7.40 -20.36
CA PHE A 242 -0.98 6.43 -19.26
C PHE A 242 0.34 5.68 -19.04
N ASP A 243 0.96 5.14 -20.09
CA ASP A 243 2.19 4.36 -19.96
C ASP A 243 3.34 5.19 -19.40
N THR A 244 3.42 6.47 -19.78
CA THR A 244 4.45 7.39 -19.26
C THR A 244 4.18 7.73 -17.80
N LEU A 245 2.94 8.05 -17.44
CA LEU A 245 2.55 8.34 -16.06
C LEU A 245 2.75 7.12 -15.13
N MET A 246 2.37 5.91 -15.58
CA MET A 246 2.60 4.69 -14.81
C MET A 246 4.09 4.36 -14.68
N THR A 247 4.90 4.61 -15.70
CA THR A 247 6.36 4.43 -15.59
C THR A 247 6.95 5.31 -14.48
N ARG A 248 6.46 6.55 -14.36
CA ARG A 248 6.88 7.48 -13.29
C ARG A 248 6.34 7.09 -11.93
N ALA A 249 5.11 6.59 -11.87
CA ALA A 249 4.56 6.01 -10.65
C ALA A 249 5.39 4.81 -10.16
N ASP A 250 5.70 3.86 -11.04
CA ASP A 250 6.56 2.71 -10.71
C ASP A 250 7.94 3.18 -10.23
N GLU A 251 8.58 4.12 -10.94
CA GLU A 251 9.88 4.67 -10.55
C GLU A 251 9.88 5.25 -9.12
N LEU A 252 8.84 6.01 -8.78
CA LEU A 252 8.75 6.71 -7.51
C LEU A 252 8.38 5.77 -6.36
N TRP A 253 7.43 4.87 -6.57
CA TRP A 253 7.03 3.88 -5.56
C TRP A 253 8.06 2.78 -5.36
N ASP A 254 8.89 2.49 -6.37
CA ASP A 254 10.05 1.59 -6.24
C ASP A 254 11.09 2.10 -5.23
N ARG A 255 11.14 3.40 -4.97
CA ARG A 255 11.98 4.00 -3.92
C ARG A 255 11.61 3.52 -2.53
N CYS A 256 10.41 2.98 -2.31
CA CYS A 256 10.04 2.40 -1.03
C CYS A 256 10.82 1.13 -0.67
N GLY A 257 11.61 0.55 -1.57
CA GLY A 257 12.13 -0.82 -1.45
C GLY A 257 12.83 -1.20 -0.14
N THR A 258 13.56 -0.30 0.51
CA THR A 258 14.22 -0.58 1.81
C THR A 258 13.26 -0.55 3.00
N GLU A 259 12.10 0.09 2.87
CA GLU A 259 11.07 0.17 3.91
C GLU A 259 9.94 -0.83 3.65
N ARG A 260 9.45 -0.87 2.41
CA ARG A 260 8.32 -1.68 1.95
C ARG A 260 8.36 -1.86 0.44
N CYS A 261 8.35 -3.11 -0.03
CA CYS A 261 8.24 -3.39 -1.46
C CYS A 261 6.78 -3.23 -1.93
N LEU A 262 6.46 -2.10 -2.57
CA LEU A 262 5.18 -1.86 -3.23
C LEU A 262 5.34 -1.96 -4.74
N LYS A 263 4.36 -2.58 -5.42
CA LYS A 263 4.37 -2.78 -6.87
C LYS A 263 2.98 -2.58 -7.47
N PHE A 264 2.93 -2.07 -8.70
CA PHE A 264 1.70 -2.01 -9.48
C PHE A 264 1.68 -3.14 -10.52
N THR A 265 0.56 -3.84 -10.62
CA THR A 265 0.31 -4.82 -11.68
C THR A 265 -0.74 -4.26 -12.62
N VAL A 266 -0.29 -3.72 -13.75
CA VAL A 266 -1.18 -3.13 -14.77
C VAL A 266 -1.86 -4.24 -15.58
N LEU A 267 -3.19 -4.22 -15.61
CA LEU A 267 -4.03 -5.12 -16.40
C LEU A 267 -4.22 -4.59 -17.82
N GLU A 268 -4.75 -5.45 -18.71
CA GLU A 268 -5.16 -5.04 -20.05
C GLU A 268 -6.23 -3.93 -19.98
N PRO A 269 -6.10 -2.84 -20.75
CA PRO A 269 -7.07 -1.74 -20.71
C PRO A 269 -8.49 -2.15 -21.13
N ILE A 270 -9.48 -1.60 -20.43
CA ILE A 270 -10.89 -1.64 -20.84
C ILE A 270 -11.17 -0.41 -21.71
N TYR A 271 -11.89 -0.60 -22.82
CA TYR A 271 -12.28 0.48 -23.73
C TYR A 271 -13.78 0.73 -23.66
N LEU A 272 -14.16 1.99 -23.42
CA LEU A 272 -15.54 2.46 -23.42
C LEU A 272 -15.84 3.25 -24.70
N ASP A 273 -16.73 2.73 -25.55
CA ASP A 273 -17.22 3.43 -26.74
C ASP A 273 -18.28 4.50 -26.35
N LYS A 274 -17.81 5.52 -25.63
CA LYS A 274 -18.60 6.62 -25.09
C LYS A 274 -17.88 7.94 -25.31
N PRO A 275 -17.84 8.46 -26.55
CA PRO A 275 -17.03 9.64 -26.89
C PRO A 275 -17.39 10.90 -26.10
N ALA A 276 -18.59 10.96 -25.50
CA ALA A 276 -18.99 12.03 -24.59
C ALA A 276 -18.08 12.16 -23.36
N TYR A 277 -17.41 11.09 -22.93
CA TYR A 277 -16.48 11.13 -21.79
C TYR A 277 -15.04 11.45 -22.19
N LYS A 278 -14.75 11.75 -23.47
CA LYS A 278 -13.40 12.20 -23.86
C LYS A 278 -13.05 13.55 -23.24
N VAL A 279 -14.05 14.36 -22.94
CA VAL A 279 -13.91 15.63 -22.23
C VAL A 279 -14.85 15.58 -21.02
N LEU A 280 -14.32 15.83 -19.82
CA LEU A 280 -15.14 15.92 -18.61
C LEU A 280 -15.32 17.38 -18.19
N ASP A 281 -16.56 17.82 -18.09
CA ASP A 281 -16.87 19.21 -17.77
C ASP A 281 -17.00 19.46 -16.26
N ASN A 282 -17.36 18.43 -15.48
CA ASN A 282 -17.69 18.58 -14.06
C ASN A 282 -17.63 17.24 -13.30
N SER A 283 -17.72 17.32 -11.97
CA SER A 283 -17.69 16.15 -11.06
C SER A 283 -18.87 15.18 -11.21
N THR A 284 -20.01 15.63 -11.75
CA THR A 284 -21.16 14.74 -12.02
C THR A 284 -20.85 13.80 -13.18
N GLU A 285 -20.23 14.31 -14.24
CA GLU A 285 -19.78 13.48 -15.36
C GLU A 285 -18.70 12.49 -14.95
N ALA A 286 -17.73 12.91 -14.14
CA ALA A 286 -16.73 12.00 -13.57
C ALA A 286 -17.39 10.89 -12.72
N THR A 287 -18.41 11.23 -11.94
CA THR A 287 -19.19 10.24 -11.16
C THR A 287 -19.91 9.25 -12.07
N ASN A 288 -20.54 9.73 -13.15
CA ASN A 288 -21.20 8.86 -14.13
C ASN A 288 -20.19 7.95 -14.86
N LEU A 289 -19.02 8.48 -15.22
CA LEU A 289 -17.96 7.72 -15.88
C LEU A 289 -17.44 6.59 -14.97
N ARG A 290 -17.15 6.88 -13.70
CA ARG A 290 -16.67 5.86 -12.74
C ARG A 290 -17.65 4.73 -12.50
N ALA A 291 -18.95 4.97 -12.72
CA ALA A 291 -19.99 3.96 -12.60
C ALA A 291 -20.09 3.03 -13.83
N GLU A 292 -19.37 3.31 -14.92
CA GLU A 292 -19.42 2.51 -16.16
C GLU A 292 -18.66 1.19 -16.05
N VAL A 293 -17.65 1.15 -15.19
CA VAL A 293 -16.78 -0.01 -14.98
C VAL A 293 -16.69 -0.26 -13.48
N ASN A 294 -16.91 -1.50 -13.08
CA ASN A 294 -16.63 -2.00 -11.74
C ASN A 294 -15.84 -3.30 -11.88
N VAL A 295 -14.53 -3.24 -11.66
CA VAL A 295 -13.67 -4.43 -11.68
C VAL A 295 -13.33 -4.82 -10.26
N ASP A 296 -13.75 -6.02 -9.89
CA ASP A 296 -13.39 -6.57 -8.60
C ASP A 296 -11.86 -6.70 -8.47
N ASN A 297 -11.32 -6.36 -7.30
CA ASN A 297 -9.92 -6.58 -6.97
C ASN A 297 -8.88 -5.78 -7.80
N ALA A 298 -9.23 -4.57 -8.24
CA ALA A 298 -8.31 -3.63 -8.87
C ALA A 298 -8.73 -2.18 -8.61
N VAL A 299 -7.76 -1.27 -8.64
CA VAL A 299 -8.03 0.17 -8.72
C VAL A 299 -8.26 0.52 -10.18
N GLU A 300 -9.44 1.04 -10.53
CA GLU A 300 -9.69 1.53 -11.88
C GLU A 300 -9.15 2.95 -12.07
N ILE A 301 -8.44 3.15 -13.19
CA ILE A 301 -7.93 4.46 -13.59
C ILE A 301 -8.58 4.85 -14.90
N PHE A 302 -9.53 5.77 -14.83
CA PHE A 302 -10.24 6.32 -15.98
C PHE A 302 -9.42 7.46 -16.58
N VAL A 303 -8.86 7.24 -17.77
CA VAL A 303 -8.09 8.28 -18.47
C VAL A 303 -8.95 8.90 -19.55
N VAL A 304 -9.33 10.17 -19.37
CA VAL A 304 -10.04 10.97 -20.39
C VAL A 304 -9.07 11.75 -21.26
N GLY A 305 -9.54 12.37 -22.32
CA GLY A 305 -8.67 13.20 -23.17
C GLY A 305 -8.35 14.51 -22.46
N GLU A 306 -9.40 15.22 -22.06
CA GLU A 306 -9.31 16.56 -21.48
C GLU A 306 -10.30 16.71 -20.32
N MET A 307 -10.02 17.67 -19.44
CA MET A 307 -10.97 18.15 -18.42
C MET A 307 -11.24 19.63 -18.68
N SER A 308 -12.43 20.12 -18.31
CA SER A 308 -12.69 21.56 -18.32
C SER A 308 -11.66 22.30 -17.46
N GLU A 309 -11.36 23.56 -17.80
CA GLU A 309 -10.39 24.37 -17.04
C GLU A 309 -10.70 24.37 -15.54
N SER A 310 -11.97 24.56 -15.16
CA SER A 310 -12.37 24.52 -13.76
C SER A 310 -12.06 23.19 -13.07
N LEU A 311 -12.28 22.07 -13.77
CA LEU A 311 -12.09 20.74 -13.21
C LEU A 311 -10.59 20.43 -13.12
N ALA A 312 -9.86 20.62 -14.22
CA ALA A 312 -8.42 20.43 -14.30
C ALA A 312 -7.70 21.24 -13.21
N CYS A 313 -8.00 22.53 -13.09
CA CYS A 313 -7.38 23.38 -12.08
C CYS A 313 -7.72 22.92 -10.66
N SER A 314 -8.97 22.53 -10.39
CA SER A 314 -9.38 22.12 -9.03
C SER A 314 -8.82 20.77 -8.60
N TRP A 315 -8.50 19.90 -9.55
CA TRP A 315 -8.08 18.52 -9.31
C TRP A 315 -6.60 18.30 -9.68
N GLY A 316 -5.82 19.32 -10.02
CA GLY A 316 -4.48 19.03 -10.52
C GLY A 316 -4.43 18.22 -11.83
N GLY A 317 -5.55 18.16 -12.55
CA GLY A 317 -5.79 17.30 -13.72
C GLY A 317 -6.14 15.83 -13.43
N GLY A 318 -6.38 15.45 -12.17
CA GLY A 318 -6.98 14.16 -11.84
C GLY A 318 -7.37 14.01 -10.37
N ALA A 319 -8.22 13.03 -10.07
CA ALA A 319 -8.78 12.90 -8.74
C ALA A 319 -8.93 11.44 -8.32
N SER A 320 -8.69 11.19 -7.05
CA SER A 320 -8.86 9.92 -6.37
C SER A 320 -10.15 9.92 -5.57
N PHE A 321 -10.99 8.93 -5.85
CA PHE A 321 -12.25 8.70 -5.19
C PHE A 321 -12.17 7.45 -4.35
N SER A 322 -12.85 7.48 -3.20
CA SER A 322 -12.89 6.36 -2.26
C SER A 322 -11.49 5.94 -1.79
N SER A 323 -10.64 6.95 -1.58
CA SER A 323 -9.23 6.82 -1.22
C SER A 323 -9.00 5.88 -0.04
N GLY A 324 -7.97 5.02 -0.13
CA GLY A 324 -7.62 4.06 0.91
C GLY A 324 -8.61 2.89 1.08
N THR A 325 -9.51 2.65 0.13
CA THR A 325 -10.51 1.57 0.18
C THR A 325 -10.45 0.65 -1.06
N GLU A 326 -11.21 -0.43 -1.02
CA GLU A 326 -11.40 -1.37 -2.12
C GLU A 326 -12.17 -0.78 -3.31
N ALA A 327 -12.90 0.32 -3.08
CA ALA A 327 -13.66 1.03 -4.10
C ALA A 327 -12.85 2.17 -4.74
N ALA A 328 -11.55 2.26 -4.43
CA ALA A 328 -10.70 3.36 -4.86
C ALA A 328 -10.64 3.44 -6.40
N LYS A 329 -10.93 4.62 -6.95
CA LYS A 329 -10.92 4.90 -8.39
C LYS A 329 -10.23 6.21 -8.67
N ILE A 330 -9.46 6.27 -9.75
CA ILE A 330 -8.80 7.50 -10.21
C ILE A 330 -9.45 7.97 -11.51
N VAL A 331 -9.70 9.27 -11.63
CA VAL A 331 -10.00 9.91 -12.91
C VAL A 331 -8.82 10.81 -13.26
N SER A 332 -8.16 10.57 -14.38
CA SER A 332 -7.02 11.36 -14.86
C SER A 332 -7.21 11.73 -16.33
N CYS A 333 -6.30 12.49 -16.93
CA CYS A 333 -6.42 12.91 -18.33
C CYS A 333 -5.10 12.85 -19.11
N ASP A 334 -5.20 12.69 -20.43
CA ASP A 334 -4.04 12.72 -21.33
C ASP A 334 -3.38 14.11 -21.39
N GLN A 335 -4.17 15.16 -21.12
CA GLN A 335 -3.70 16.54 -21.11
C GLN A 335 -2.63 16.83 -20.05
N GLN A 336 -2.42 15.92 -19.08
CA GLN A 336 -1.34 16.02 -18.12
C GLN A 336 0.02 16.20 -18.80
N LEU A 337 0.29 15.45 -19.88
CA LEU A 337 1.55 15.55 -20.63
C LEU A 337 1.50 16.58 -21.77
N SER A 338 0.48 17.43 -21.82
CA SER A 338 0.32 18.44 -22.87
C SER A 338 -0.45 19.66 -22.37
N VAL A 339 -0.06 20.16 -21.20
CA VAL A 339 -0.67 21.32 -20.55
C VAL A 339 -0.59 22.53 -21.50
N PRO A 340 -1.72 23.23 -21.78
CA PRO A 340 -1.74 24.29 -22.78
C PRO A 340 -0.88 25.49 -22.41
N CYS A 341 -0.31 26.14 -23.43
CA CYS A 341 0.55 27.32 -23.31
C CYS A 341 -0.13 28.60 -23.81
N PRO A 342 -0.17 29.70 -23.01
CA PRO A 342 0.20 29.75 -21.60
C PRO A 342 -0.79 28.95 -20.73
N CYS A 343 -0.35 28.56 -19.53
CA CYS A 343 -1.18 27.84 -18.58
C CYS A 343 -2.48 28.62 -18.25
N PRO A 344 -3.63 27.93 -18.05
CA PRO A 344 -4.92 28.58 -17.87
C PRO A 344 -4.94 29.49 -16.64
N VAL A 345 -5.47 30.71 -16.80
CA VAL A 345 -5.36 31.75 -15.77
C VAL A 345 -6.10 31.39 -14.48
N ASP A 346 -7.12 30.55 -14.57
CA ASP A 346 -7.93 30.14 -13.42
C ASP A 346 -7.20 29.09 -12.55
N CYS A 347 -6.11 28.48 -13.04
CA CYS A 347 -5.31 27.52 -12.28
C CYS A 347 -4.36 28.17 -11.25
N ARG A 348 -4.23 29.51 -11.27
CA ARG A 348 -3.23 30.22 -10.45
C ARG A 348 -3.40 30.02 -8.95
N ASP A 349 -4.64 29.94 -8.48
CA ASP A 349 -4.95 29.81 -7.05
C ASP A 349 -4.80 28.36 -6.54
N PHE A 350 -4.70 27.39 -7.45
CA PHE A 350 -4.55 25.96 -7.15
C PHE A 350 -3.12 25.44 -7.30
N CYS A 351 -2.23 26.23 -7.90
CA CYS A 351 -0.85 25.85 -8.19
C CYS A 351 0.12 26.42 -7.13
N PRO A 352 0.57 25.64 -6.13
CA PRO A 352 1.48 26.09 -5.07
C PRO A 352 2.85 26.55 -5.59
N CYS A 353 3.23 26.22 -6.83
CA CYS A 353 4.42 26.79 -7.46
C CYS A 353 4.31 28.30 -7.77
N GLY A 354 3.22 28.98 -7.38
CA GLY A 354 3.03 30.42 -7.56
C GLY A 354 2.21 30.78 -8.81
N GLY A 355 1.38 29.84 -9.26
CA GLY A 355 0.60 29.92 -10.50
C GLY A 355 1.43 29.74 -11.78
N CYS A 356 0.78 29.93 -12.94
CA CYS A 356 1.38 29.99 -14.28
C CYS A 356 2.42 31.13 -14.50
N GLY A 357 3.16 31.54 -13.46
CA GLY A 357 3.82 32.85 -13.36
C GLY A 357 5.26 32.81 -12.85
N VAL A 358 5.84 31.64 -12.57
CA VAL A 358 7.30 31.54 -12.38
C VAL A 358 8.01 31.73 -13.72
N ASP A 359 7.36 31.27 -14.81
CA ASP A 359 7.63 31.62 -16.20
C ASP A 359 6.35 31.41 -17.03
N PRO A 360 5.84 32.37 -17.85
CA PRO A 360 4.73 32.12 -18.77
C PRO A 360 4.97 30.97 -19.77
N ASP A 361 6.19 30.44 -19.85
CA ASP A 361 6.58 29.28 -20.65
C ASP A 361 6.59 27.93 -19.87
N THR A 362 6.19 27.88 -18.58
CA THR A 362 6.01 26.62 -17.84
C THR A 362 4.66 25.99 -18.16
N CYS A 363 4.60 25.29 -19.29
CA CYS A 363 3.48 24.49 -19.81
C CYS A 363 4.06 23.40 -20.73
N GLY A 364 3.23 22.52 -21.31
CA GLY A 364 3.66 21.38 -22.13
C GLY A 364 3.71 20.08 -21.34
N ASP A 365 4.77 19.29 -21.55
CA ASP A 365 5.00 18.01 -20.85
C ASP A 365 5.34 18.28 -19.38
N LEU A 366 4.30 18.49 -18.56
CA LEU A 366 4.39 18.71 -17.12
C LEU A 366 3.63 17.59 -16.38
N ASN A 367 3.64 17.64 -15.05
CA ASN A 367 2.86 16.74 -14.21
C ASN A 367 3.15 15.24 -14.41
N LEU A 368 4.44 14.90 -14.55
CA LEU A 368 4.90 13.54 -14.79
C LEU A 368 4.62 12.61 -13.61
N TYR A 369 4.50 13.14 -12.40
CA TYR A 369 4.31 12.38 -11.17
C TYR A 369 2.89 12.44 -10.61
N HIS A 370 1.95 13.12 -11.28
CA HIS A 370 0.55 13.18 -10.86
C HIS A 370 -0.07 11.82 -10.60
N LEU A 371 0.11 10.85 -11.51
CA LEU A 371 -0.48 9.55 -11.28
C LEU A 371 0.12 8.82 -10.07
N ALA A 372 1.40 9.08 -9.77
CA ALA A 372 2.05 8.54 -8.58
C ALA A 372 1.44 9.14 -7.30
N HIS A 373 1.08 10.42 -7.33
CA HIS A 373 0.36 11.13 -6.28
C HIS A 373 -1.04 10.56 -6.06
N GLU A 374 -1.85 10.42 -7.12
CA GLU A 374 -3.19 9.84 -7.03
C GLU A 374 -3.15 8.40 -6.51
N LEU A 375 -2.17 7.60 -6.95
CA LEU A 375 -1.96 6.27 -6.39
C LEU A 375 -1.63 6.31 -4.89
N GLY A 376 -0.98 7.37 -4.39
CA GLY A 376 -0.81 7.60 -2.97
C GLY A 376 -2.13 7.75 -2.22
N HIS A 377 -3.10 8.48 -2.77
CA HIS A 377 -4.46 8.54 -2.22
C HIS A 377 -5.14 7.17 -2.23
N THR A 378 -4.98 6.39 -3.30
CA THR A 378 -5.51 5.01 -3.30
C THR A 378 -4.87 4.15 -2.20
N LEU A 379 -3.64 4.44 -1.82
CA LEU A 379 -2.90 3.80 -0.73
C LEU A 379 -3.12 4.50 0.63
N ASP A 380 -4.24 5.19 0.82
CA ASP A 380 -4.65 5.83 2.09
C ASP A 380 -3.69 6.92 2.59
N LEU A 381 -2.93 7.56 1.68
CA LEU A 381 -2.12 8.75 1.99
C LEU A 381 -2.90 10.01 1.65
N TYR A 382 -2.76 11.05 2.46
CA TYR A 382 -3.41 12.35 2.28
C TYR A 382 -2.38 13.45 2.02
N HIS A 383 -2.82 14.64 1.60
CA HIS A 383 -1.89 15.78 1.50
C HIS A 383 -1.30 16.14 2.86
N PRO A 384 -0.01 16.50 2.95
CA PRO A 384 0.56 17.04 4.18
C PRO A 384 -0.16 18.36 4.58
N PRO A 385 -0.23 18.71 5.88
CA PRO A 385 0.48 18.12 7.00
C PRO A 385 -0.24 16.93 7.65
N ASP A 386 -1.09 16.21 6.91
CA ASP A 386 -1.75 15.01 7.43
C ASP A 386 -0.76 13.99 8.03
N ALA A 387 -1.21 13.27 9.05
CA ALA A 387 -0.38 12.32 9.77
C ALA A 387 0.05 11.12 8.91
N SER A 388 -0.66 10.82 7.82
CA SER A 388 -0.35 9.73 6.90
C SER A 388 0.85 10.03 5.99
N SER A 389 1.17 11.30 5.71
CA SER A 389 2.15 11.68 4.68
C SER A 389 3.25 12.64 5.16
N THR A 390 4.22 12.90 4.29
CA THR A 390 5.38 13.76 4.56
C THR A 390 5.32 15.03 3.71
N ALA A 391 5.60 16.18 4.32
CA ALA A 391 5.79 17.44 3.60
C ALA A 391 6.99 17.36 2.64
N ASP A 392 6.97 18.14 1.57
CA ASP A 392 7.97 18.15 0.49
C ASP A 392 8.13 16.77 -0.21
N SER A 393 7.14 15.88 -0.10
CA SER A 393 7.10 14.58 -0.79
C SER A 393 6.08 14.58 -1.92
N ILE A 394 5.97 13.45 -2.63
CA ILE A 394 5.00 13.25 -3.70
C ILE A 394 3.57 13.61 -3.32
N MET A 395 3.22 13.48 -2.04
CA MET A 395 1.87 13.78 -1.56
C MET A 395 1.59 15.28 -1.42
N GLU A 396 2.55 16.17 -1.69
CA GLU A 396 2.26 17.60 -1.79
C GLU A 396 1.30 17.88 -2.95
N PRO A 397 0.29 18.75 -2.76
CA PRO A 397 -0.49 19.26 -3.88
C PRO A 397 0.43 20.05 -4.84
N SER A 398 0.13 20.06 -6.13
CA SER A 398 0.95 20.73 -7.15
C SER A 398 0.17 21.54 -8.17
N GLY A 399 -1.11 21.27 -8.40
CA GLY A 399 -1.89 21.92 -9.44
C GLY A 399 -1.69 21.27 -10.81
N PHE A 400 -2.60 21.57 -11.74
CA PHE A 400 -2.55 21.04 -13.11
C PHE A 400 -1.32 21.53 -13.90
N CYS A 401 -0.64 22.53 -13.37
CA CYS A 401 0.42 23.25 -14.07
C CYS A 401 1.74 23.27 -13.28
N CYS A 402 1.83 22.46 -12.23
CA CYS A 402 3.10 22.15 -11.58
C CYS A 402 3.15 20.64 -11.35
N ASP A 403 4.33 20.06 -11.46
CA ASP A 403 4.51 18.65 -11.14
C ASP A 403 4.50 18.45 -9.62
N ASN A 404 3.94 17.31 -9.18
CA ASN A 404 4.15 16.89 -7.79
C ASN A 404 5.65 16.63 -7.55
N PRO A 405 6.14 16.77 -6.30
CA PRO A 405 7.54 16.52 -6.02
C PRO A 405 7.97 15.11 -6.41
N ASP A 406 9.07 15.02 -7.14
CA ASP A 406 9.77 13.76 -7.46
C ASP A 406 10.56 13.24 -6.25
N VAL A 407 9.87 13.08 -5.12
CA VAL A 407 10.46 12.78 -3.80
C VAL A 407 9.56 11.80 -3.06
N GLN A 408 10.11 10.67 -2.64
CA GLN A 408 9.41 9.69 -1.81
C GLN A 408 9.93 9.69 -0.37
N SER A 409 9.05 9.44 0.61
CA SER A 409 9.42 9.36 2.02
C SER A 409 9.18 7.96 2.62
N ALA A 410 10.02 7.57 3.57
CA ALA A 410 9.92 6.32 4.29
C ALA A 410 8.58 6.22 5.04
N LYS A 411 8.10 7.33 5.59
CA LYS A 411 6.79 7.44 6.23
C LYS A 411 5.64 7.12 5.26
N ASN A 412 5.62 7.70 4.05
CA ASN A 412 4.62 7.37 3.02
C ASN A 412 4.66 5.86 2.71
N CYS A 413 5.87 5.31 2.56
CA CYS A 413 6.06 3.88 2.26
C CYS A 413 5.50 2.97 3.36
N ARG A 414 5.72 3.31 4.64
CA ARG A 414 5.19 2.51 5.76
C ARG A 414 3.68 2.64 5.89
N ASN A 415 3.16 3.85 5.74
CA ASN A 415 1.73 4.16 5.93
C ASN A 415 0.84 3.75 4.77
N ALA A 416 1.40 3.44 3.59
CA ALA A 416 0.64 3.05 2.42
C ALA A 416 -0.23 1.79 2.70
N ASP A 417 -1.55 1.90 2.65
CA ASP A 417 -2.44 0.76 2.90
C ASP A 417 -3.65 0.77 1.97
N ASN A 418 -4.09 -0.43 1.58
CA ASN A 418 -5.31 -0.62 0.80
C ASN A 418 -5.75 -2.10 0.90
N PRO A 419 -7.05 -2.39 1.06
CA PRO A 419 -7.55 -3.78 1.13
C PRO A 419 -7.26 -4.64 -0.11
N LEU A 420 -6.97 -4.01 -1.25
CA LEU A 420 -6.60 -4.66 -2.52
C LEU A 420 -5.13 -5.10 -2.57
N LEU A 421 -4.28 -4.67 -1.62
CA LEU A 421 -2.90 -5.13 -1.56
C LEU A 421 -2.85 -6.64 -1.30
N TYR A 422 -2.08 -7.35 -2.10
CA TYR A 422 -1.84 -8.79 -1.95
C TYR A 422 -0.35 -9.10 -1.98
N SER A 423 0.04 -10.21 -1.34
CA SER A 423 1.44 -10.64 -1.36
C SER A 423 1.81 -11.21 -2.73
N THR A 424 2.98 -10.85 -3.24
CA THR A 424 3.56 -11.47 -4.43
C THR A 424 5.04 -11.77 -4.20
N LEU A 425 5.57 -12.71 -4.98
CA LEU A 425 6.98 -13.03 -4.95
C LEU A 425 7.78 -11.95 -5.69
N CYS A 426 8.85 -11.47 -5.06
CA CYS A 426 9.80 -10.52 -5.62
C CYS A 426 10.72 -11.19 -6.66
N ILE A 427 10.17 -11.83 -7.70
CA ILE A 427 10.97 -12.71 -8.59
C ILE A 427 11.81 -11.89 -9.59
N LEU A 428 11.41 -10.65 -9.94
CA LEU A 428 11.94 -9.98 -11.13
C LEU A 428 12.57 -8.59 -10.89
N ALA A 429 12.29 -7.95 -9.75
CA ALA A 429 12.97 -6.72 -9.34
C ALA A 429 13.12 -6.77 -7.82
N ALA A 430 14.34 -6.87 -7.32
CA ALA A 430 14.60 -6.64 -5.92
C ALA A 430 14.19 -5.20 -5.64
N CYS A 431 13.23 -5.00 -4.74
CA CYS A 431 12.94 -3.67 -4.24
C CYS A 431 14.18 -3.19 -3.48
N SER A 432 15.01 -2.44 -4.19
CA SER A 432 16.29 -1.94 -3.70
C SER A 432 16.36 -0.42 -3.68
N GLY A 433 15.28 0.25 -4.12
CA GLY A 433 15.15 1.69 -3.97
C GLY A 433 15.11 2.06 -2.48
N SER A 434 15.60 3.25 -2.18
CA SER A 434 15.57 3.84 -0.84
C SER A 434 14.75 5.11 -0.90
N PRO A 435 13.91 5.40 0.11
CA PRO A 435 13.21 6.67 0.17
C PRO A 435 14.21 7.84 0.17
N ASP A 436 13.78 8.95 -0.39
CA ASP A 436 14.55 10.20 -0.45
C ASP A 436 14.55 10.91 0.93
N ILE A 437 13.49 10.72 1.72
CA ILE A 437 13.32 11.24 3.08
C ILE A 437 13.14 10.05 4.04
N MET A 438 14.00 9.92 5.06
CA MET A 438 13.99 8.75 5.95
C MET A 438 13.17 8.91 7.23
N ASP A 439 13.01 10.13 7.75
CA ASP A 439 12.03 10.59 8.77
C ASP A 439 12.27 12.05 9.16
#